data_AF-A0A820M230-F1
#
_entry.id   AF-A0A820M230-F1
#
_cell.length_a   1.000
_cell.length_b   1.000
_cell.length_c   1.000
_cell.angle_alpha   90.00
_cell.angle_beta   90.00
_cell.angle_gamma   90.00
#
_symmetry.space_group_name_H-M   'P 1'
#
loop_
_entity.id
_entity.type
_entity.pdbx_description
1 polymer ?
#
loop_
_entity_poly.entity_id
_entity_poly.type
_entity_poly.pdbx_seq_one_letter_code
_entity_poly.pdbx_strand_id
1 'polypeptide(L)'
;TYPGSPVSKGILQFDMWNVKPSNRWDWTGLRRQISEHGVRNSLLLAPMPTASTAQILGNNESIEPYTSNLYVRRVLSGEFQVVNDHLLKDLTELGLWNLDMKNRLMYENGSIQNIETIPDHIKALYKTVWEISQKVIINMAADRGAFIDQSQS
;
A
#
# COMPACT_ATOMS: atom_id res chain seq x y z
N THR A 1 14.31 26.84 -6.13
CA THR A 1 13.92 27.55 -7.37
C THR A 1 14.29 26.70 -8.58
N TYR A 2 13.64 26.88 -9.74
CA TYR A 2 13.86 25.98 -10.89
C TYR A 2 15.28 26.09 -11.50
N PRO A 3 15.80 27.29 -11.85
CA PRO A 3 17.16 27.40 -12.37
C PRO A 3 18.22 26.85 -11.41
N GLY A 4 19.10 25.97 -11.89
CA GLY A 4 20.17 25.35 -11.10
C GLY A 4 19.77 24.08 -10.34
N SER A 5 18.47 23.79 -10.25
CA SER A 5 17.97 22.54 -9.65
C SER A 5 18.41 21.30 -10.45
N PRO A 6 18.44 20.10 -9.83
CA PRO A 6 18.72 18.87 -10.56
C PRO A 6 17.76 18.65 -11.74
N VAL A 7 16.47 18.91 -11.56
CA VAL A 7 15.45 18.78 -12.62
C VAL A 7 15.75 19.71 -13.80
N SER A 8 16.22 20.94 -13.56
CA SER A 8 16.63 21.86 -14.65
C SER A 8 17.85 21.37 -15.44
N LYS A 9 18.64 20.44 -14.87
CA LYS A 9 19.77 19.76 -15.52
C LYS A 9 19.35 18.42 -16.14
N GLY A 10 18.04 18.15 -16.17
CA GLY A 10 17.49 16.89 -16.64
C GLY A 10 17.78 15.72 -15.72
N ILE A 11 17.97 15.92 -14.42
CA ILE A 11 18.15 14.87 -13.41
C ILE A 11 16.83 14.70 -12.64
N LEU A 12 16.20 13.54 -12.78
CA LEU A 12 14.96 13.15 -12.09
C LEU A 12 15.30 12.26 -10.88
N GLN A 13 14.30 11.99 -10.04
CA GLN A 13 14.51 11.31 -8.76
C GLN A 13 15.23 9.96 -8.92
N PHE A 14 14.80 9.12 -9.86
CA PHE A 14 15.40 7.79 -10.03
C PHE A 14 16.84 7.84 -10.54
N ASP A 15 17.25 8.94 -11.20
CA ASP A 15 18.66 9.13 -11.58
C ASP A 15 19.54 9.35 -10.35
N MET A 16 19.02 10.04 -9.32
CA MET A 16 19.73 10.23 -8.04
C MET A 16 19.94 8.92 -7.28
N TRP A 17 19.11 7.91 -7.57
CA TRP A 17 19.20 6.56 -7.01
C TRP A 17 19.96 5.59 -7.92
N ASN A 18 20.45 6.04 -9.09
CA ASN A 18 21.03 5.19 -10.13
C ASN A 18 20.09 4.06 -10.59
N VAL A 19 18.78 4.30 -10.58
CA VAL A 19 17.75 3.35 -10.99
C VAL A 19 17.33 3.63 -12.42
N LYS A 20 17.35 2.59 -13.26
CA LYS A 20 16.78 2.64 -14.61
C LYS A 20 15.28 2.33 -14.55
N PRO A 21 14.40 3.26 -14.98
CA PRO A 21 12.97 3.00 -14.95
C PRO A 21 12.55 1.95 -15.97
N SER A 22 11.38 1.34 -15.76
CA SER A 22 10.78 0.43 -16.73
C SER A 22 10.35 1.16 -18.01
N ASN A 23 10.09 0.39 -19.07
CA ASN A 23 9.65 0.90 -20.38
C ASN A 23 8.16 1.25 -20.44
N ARG A 24 7.45 1.34 -19.30
CA ARG A 24 6.02 1.67 -19.26
C ARG A 24 5.72 3.09 -19.75
N TRP A 25 6.64 4.03 -19.56
CA TRP A 25 6.48 5.45 -19.89
C TRP A 25 7.69 6.01 -20.65
N ASP A 26 7.46 6.98 -21.53
CA ASP A 26 8.53 7.68 -22.27
C ASP A 26 9.16 8.79 -21.41
N TRP A 27 10.14 8.40 -20.60
CA TRP A 27 10.93 9.34 -19.80
C TRP A 27 11.80 10.28 -20.63
N THR A 28 12.17 9.90 -21.85
CA THR A 28 12.99 10.74 -22.73
C THR A 28 12.17 11.89 -23.28
N GLY A 29 10.95 11.61 -23.73
CA GLY A 29 9.97 12.62 -24.13
C GLY A 29 9.64 13.58 -22.98
N LEU A 30 9.43 13.06 -21.77
CA LEU A 30 9.18 13.88 -20.59
C LEU A 30 10.36 14.83 -20.27
N ARG A 31 11.60 14.33 -20.30
CA ARG A 31 12.79 15.18 -20.10
C ARG A 31 12.88 16.31 -21.12
N ARG A 32 12.51 16.05 -22.38
CA ARG A 32 12.46 17.09 -23.42
C ARG A 32 11.47 18.20 -23.05
N GLN A 33 10.24 17.83 -22.68
CA GLN A 33 9.22 18.80 -22.26
C GLN A 33 9.67 19.60 -21.02
N ILE A 34 10.28 18.94 -20.03
CA ILE A 34 10.84 19.62 -18.85
C ILE A 34 11.95 20.59 -19.26
N SER A 35 12.82 20.21 -20.19
CA SER A 35 13.89 21.10 -20.67
C SER A 35 13.35 22.35 -21.38
N GLU A 36 12.25 22.22 -22.13
CA GLU A 36 11.64 23.30 -22.91
C GLU A 36 10.77 24.24 -22.05
N HIS A 37 10.01 23.69 -21.10
CA HIS A 37 8.98 24.43 -20.35
C HIS A 37 9.26 24.59 -18.86
N GLY A 38 10.17 23.76 -18.33
CA GLY A 38 10.41 23.63 -16.90
C GLY A 38 9.28 22.93 -16.15
N VAL A 39 9.36 22.99 -14.82
CA VAL A 39 8.32 22.50 -13.90
C VAL A 39 7.84 23.61 -12.99
N ARG A 40 6.55 23.58 -12.65
CA ARG A 40 5.96 24.61 -11.76
C ARG A 40 6.30 24.37 -10.29
N ASN A 41 6.38 23.11 -9.89
CA ASN A 41 6.59 22.69 -8.51
C ASN A 41 8.00 22.13 -8.35
N SER A 42 8.63 22.40 -7.20
CA SER A 42 9.96 21.86 -6.90
C SER A 42 9.94 20.39 -6.50
N LEU A 43 8.86 19.96 -5.85
CA LEU A 43 8.62 18.61 -5.34
C LEU A 43 7.13 18.27 -5.52
N LEU A 44 6.80 16.99 -5.67
CA LEU A 44 5.47 16.53 -6.05
C LEU A 44 4.96 15.36 -5.22
N LEU A 45 5.81 14.42 -4.82
CA LEU A 45 5.39 13.13 -4.27
C LEU A 45 5.88 12.94 -2.85
N ALA A 46 4.92 12.74 -1.94
CA ALA A 46 5.16 12.36 -0.54
C ALA A 46 3.98 11.52 -0.03
N PRO A 47 4.02 10.18 -0.12
CA PRO A 47 2.99 9.33 0.47
C PRO A 47 2.89 9.59 1.98
N MET A 48 1.74 10.11 2.40
CA MET A 48 1.44 10.47 3.79
C MET A 48 0.62 9.37 4.49
N PRO A 49 0.50 9.39 5.83
CA PRO A 49 -0.51 8.61 6.51
C PRO A 49 -1.90 9.07 6.07
N THR A 50 -2.78 8.13 5.74
CA THR A 50 -4.12 8.42 5.21
C THR A 50 -5.23 7.98 6.15
N ALA A 51 -4.94 7.71 7.43
CA ALA A 51 -5.89 7.22 8.44
C ALA A 51 -7.36 7.65 8.22
N SER A 52 -7.65 8.95 8.32
CA SER A 52 -9.03 9.45 8.21
C SER A 52 -9.63 9.33 6.81
N THR A 53 -8.87 9.65 5.76
CA THR A 53 -9.39 9.66 4.39
C THR A 53 -9.54 8.25 3.83
N ALA A 54 -8.63 7.34 4.16
CA ALA A 54 -8.75 5.92 3.86
C ALA A 54 -9.97 5.31 4.55
N GLN A 55 -10.20 5.65 5.83
CA GLN A 55 -11.38 5.21 6.55
C GLN A 55 -12.69 5.71 5.92
N ILE A 56 -12.74 6.97 5.47
CA ILE A 56 -13.91 7.53 4.76
C ILE A 56 -14.18 6.79 3.46
N LEU A 57 -13.12 6.44 2.71
CA LEU A 57 -13.22 5.75 1.42
C LEU A 57 -13.32 4.22 1.54
N GLY A 58 -13.18 3.65 2.74
CA GLY A 58 -13.17 2.20 2.95
C GLY A 58 -11.91 1.50 2.45
N ASN A 59 -10.78 2.20 2.39
CA ASN A 59 -9.49 1.66 1.95
C ASN A 59 -8.58 1.33 3.14
N ASN A 60 -7.55 0.51 2.90
CA ASN A 60 -6.44 0.37 3.83
C ASN A 60 -5.59 1.64 3.88
N GLU A 61 -4.83 1.83 4.96
CA GLU A 61 -4.00 3.00 5.14
C GLU A 61 -2.77 3.00 4.23
N SER A 62 -2.60 4.10 3.48
CA SER A 62 -1.41 4.45 2.71
C SER A 62 -0.82 3.26 1.91
N ILE A 63 0.47 3.04 2.07
CA ILE A 63 1.27 1.97 1.46
C ILE A 63 1.49 0.78 2.42
N GLU A 64 0.70 0.71 3.49
CA GLU A 64 0.86 -0.30 4.53
C GLU A 64 0.15 -1.62 4.13
N PRO A 65 0.67 -2.78 4.55
CA PRO A 65 -0.12 -4.01 4.55
C PRO A 65 -1.29 -3.93 5.52
N TYR A 66 -2.26 -4.83 5.40
CA TYR A 66 -3.34 -4.92 6.38
C TYR A 66 -2.78 -5.30 7.75
N THR A 67 -3.03 -4.47 8.76
CA THR A 67 -2.63 -4.77 10.15
C THR A 67 -3.36 -5.97 10.71
N SER A 68 -4.62 -6.15 10.31
CA SER A 68 -5.46 -7.30 10.69
C SER A 68 -6.56 -7.50 9.64
N ASN A 69 -6.98 -8.74 9.41
CA ASN A 69 -8.21 -9.01 8.63
C ASN A 69 -9.49 -8.89 9.46
N LEU A 70 -9.38 -8.53 10.74
CA LEU A 70 -10.48 -8.25 11.65
C LEU A 70 -10.17 -7.00 12.46
N TYR A 71 -10.96 -5.95 12.31
CA TYR A 71 -10.77 -4.68 13.01
C TYR A 71 -12.05 -4.21 13.68
N VAL A 72 -11.88 -3.41 14.74
CA VAL A 72 -13.01 -2.87 15.50
C VAL A 72 -13.30 -1.45 15.02
N ARG A 73 -14.50 -1.23 14.51
CA ARG A 73 -15.03 0.08 14.15
C ARG A 73 -15.88 0.62 15.30
N ARG A 74 -15.43 1.71 15.91
CA ARG A 74 -16.17 2.43 16.95
C ARG A 74 -17.10 3.46 16.34
N VAL A 75 -18.37 3.42 16.71
CA VAL A 75 -19.40 4.43 16.37
C VAL A 75 -20.17 4.82 17.63
N LEU A 76 -20.98 5.87 17.55
CA LEU A 76 -21.78 6.35 18.69
C LEU A 76 -22.72 5.27 19.27
N SER A 77 -23.16 4.32 18.44
CA SER A 77 -24.04 3.22 18.84
C SER A 77 -23.32 1.98 19.39
N GLY A 78 -21.98 1.99 19.47
CA GLY A 78 -21.18 0.89 20.02
C GLY A 78 -19.93 0.55 19.20
N GLU A 79 -19.32 -0.60 19.55
CA GLU A 79 -18.18 -1.16 18.84
C GLU A 79 -18.63 -2.31 17.94
N PHE A 80 -18.27 -2.26 16.66
CA PHE A 80 -18.60 -3.29 15.68
C PHE A 80 -17.32 -3.93 15.16
N GLN A 81 -17.27 -5.26 15.19
CA GLN A 81 -16.20 -5.99 14.53
C GLN A 81 -16.48 -6.08 13.04
N VAL A 82 -15.51 -5.65 12.24
CA VAL A 82 -15.55 -5.64 10.79
C VAL A 82 -14.44 -6.53 10.27
N VAL A 83 -14.80 -7.47 9.40
CA VAL A 83 -13.85 -8.32 8.69
C VAL A 83 -13.40 -7.59 7.43
N ASN A 84 -12.16 -7.81 7.00
CA ASN A 84 -11.70 -7.33 5.70
C ASN A 84 -12.68 -7.75 4.60
N ASP A 85 -13.32 -6.77 3.95
CA ASP A 85 -14.38 -7.00 2.97
C ASP A 85 -13.92 -7.91 1.81
N HIS A 86 -12.65 -7.83 1.43
CA HIS A 86 -12.07 -8.69 0.41
C HIS A 86 -12.00 -10.15 0.89
N LEU A 87 -11.49 -10.39 2.09
CA LEU A 87 -11.41 -11.74 2.65
C LEU A 87 -12.80 -12.34 2.84
N LEU A 88 -13.74 -11.54 3.35
CA LEU A 88 -15.13 -11.96 3.53
C LEU A 88 -15.75 -12.43 2.21
N LYS A 89 -15.53 -11.67 1.14
CA LYS A 89 -15.99 -12.01 -0.21
C LYS A 89 -15.38 -13.33 -0.67
N ASP A 90 -14.06 -13.47 -0.63
CA ASP A 90 -13.36 -14.66 -1.09
C ASP A 90 -13.78 -15.92 -0.30
N LEU A 91 -13.90 -15.82 1.03
CA LEU A 91 -14.37 -16.93 1.86
C LEU A 91 -15.83 -17.30 1.56
N THR A 92 -16.66 -16.33 1.20
CA THR A 92 -18.06 -16.57 0.81
C THR A 92 -18.15 -17.27 -0.54
N GLU A 93 -17.34 -16.84 -1.51
CA GLU A 93 -17.26 -17.46 -2.85
C GLU A 93 -16.74 -18.90 -2.77
N LEU A 94 -15.85 -19.19 -1.81
CA LEU A 94 -15.36 -20.54 -1.52
C LEU A 94 -16.33 -21.39 -0.68
N GLY A 95 -17.45 -20.83 -0.23
CA GLY A 95 -18.41 -21.53 0.65
C GLY A 95 -17.86 -21.81 2.06
N LEU A 96 -16.79 -21.12 2.47
CA LEU A 96 -16.14 -21.28 3.78
C LEU A 96 -16.67 -20.31 4.83
N TRP A 97 -17.41 -19.28 4.41
CA TRP A 97 -17.93 -18.26 5.33
C TRP A 97 -19.14 -18.76 6.14
N ASN A 98 -18.97 -18.87 7.45
CA ASN A 98 -20.02 -19.20 8.41
C ASN A 98 -19.71 -18.62 9.80
N LEU A 99 -20.60 -18.85 10.78
CA LEU A 99 -20.43 -18.33 12.14
C LEU A 99 -19.18 -18.89 12.82
N ASP A 100 -18.85 -20.16 12.58
CA ASP A 100 -17.65 -20.79 13.15
C ASP A 100 -16.37 -20.20 12.59
N MET A 101 -16.33 -19.89 11.28
CA MET A 101 -15.22 -19.19 10.63
C MET A 101 -15.04 -17.79 11.22
N LYS A 102 -16.14 -17.04 11.42
CA LYS A 102 -16.08 -15.73 12.09
C LYS A 102 -15.51 -15.85 13.51
N ASN A 103 -15.97 -16.85 14.28
CA ASN A 103 -15.46 -17.10 15.63
C ASN A 103 -13.97 -17.48 15.61
N ARG A 104 -13.53 -18.25 14.61
CA ARG A 104 -12.13 -18.61 14.46
C ARG A 104 -11.27 -17.40 14.11
N LEU A 105 -11.72 -16.52 13.22
CA LEU A 105 -11.03 -15.27 12.92
C LEU A 105 -10.87 -14.39 14.16
N MET A 106 -11.89 -14.31 15.03
CA MET A 106 -11.79 -13.62 16.31
C MET A 106 -10.73 -14.25 17.21
N TYR A 107 -10.73 -15.59 17.32
CA TYR A 107 -9.78 -16.32 18.15
C TYR A 107 -8.33 -16.13 17.68
N GLU A 108 -8.10 -16.12 16.36
CA GLU A 108 -6.79 -15.92 15.74
C GLU A 108 -6.42 -14.43 15.58
N ASN A 109 -7.18 -13.51 16.19
CA ASN A 109 -6.97 -12.05 16.11
C ASN A 109 -6.86 -11.51 14.68
N GLY A 110 -7.66 -12.06 13.75
CA GLY A 110 -7.68 -11.66 12.34
C GLY A 110 -6.59 -12.29 11.46
N SER A 111 -5.74 -13.15 12.01
CA SER A 111 -4.88 -14.02 11.19
C SER A 111 -5.69 -15.18 10.61
N ILE A 112 -5.33 -15.61 9.40
CA ILE A 112 -5.91 -16.81 8.76
C ILE A 112 -4.92 -17.95 8.56
N GLN A 113 -3.66 -17.76 8.99
CA GLN A 113 -2.58 -18.71 8.67
C GLN A 113 -2.81 -20.08 9.33
N ASN A 114 -3.34 -20.08 10.56
CA ASN A 114 -3.59 -21.29 11.35
C ASN A 114 -4.92 -21.98 11.05
N ILE A 115 -5.72 -21.47 10.11
CA ILE A 115 -7.03 -22.03 9.78
C ILE A 115 -6.86 -23.05 8.65
N GLU A 116 -6.83 -24.34 8.98
CA GLU A 116 -6.54 -25.43 8.03
C GLU A 116 -7.50 -25.51 6.84
N THR A 117 -8.77 -25.13 7.03
CA THR A 117 -9.80 -25.15 5.98
C THR A 117 -9.59 -24.10 4.89
N ILE A 118 -8.76 -23.08 5.14
CA ILE A 118 -8.50 -22.01 4.16
C ILE A 118 -7.35 -22.44 3.24
N PRO A 119 -7.52 -22.39 1.90
CA PRO A 119 -6.46 -22.71 0.95
C PRO A 119 -5.22 -21.83 1.08
N ASP A 120 -4.05 -22.40 0.79
CA ASP A 120 -2.76 -21.71 0.95
C ASP A 120 -2.62 -20.43 0.10
N HIS A 121 -3.26 -20.38 -1.08
CA HIS A 121 -3.22 -19.18 -1.91
C HIS A 121 -3.98 -18.01 -1.29
N ILE A 122 -5.08 -18.28 -0.56
CA ILE A 122 -5.83 -17.27 0.21
C ILE A 122 -4.99 -16.85 1.41
N LYS A 123 -4.40 -17.81 2.13
CA LYS A 123 -3.47 -17.51 3.24
C LYS A 123 -2.30 -16.63 2.81
N ALA A 124 -1.74 -16.89 1.64
CA ALA A 124 -0.66 -16.10 1.07
C ALA A 124 -1.08 -14.66 0.73
N LEU A 125 -2.32 -14.48 0.25
CA LEU A 125 -2.86 -13.16 -0.13
C LEU A 125 -3.20 -12.30 1.09
N TYR A 126 -3.80 -12.89 2.13
CA TYR A 126 -4.30 -12.16 3.31
C TYR A 126 -3.35 -12.24 4.51
N LYS A 127 -2.04 -12.26 4.23
CA LYS A 127 -1.04 -12.09 5.28
C LYS A 127 -1.20 -10.73 5.94
N THR A 128 -1.20 -10.73 7.27
CA THR A 128 -1.16 -9.48 8.04
C THR A 128 0.26 -8.89 8.04
N VAL A 129 0.40 -7.63 8.43
CA VAL A 129 1.71 -6.96 8.56
C VAL A 129 2.69 -7.74 9.48
N TRP A 130 2.15 -8.46 10.46
CA TRP A 130 2.91 -9.27 11.42
C TRP A 130 3.46 -10.57 10.81
N GLU A 131 2.89 -10.99 9.68
CA GLU A 131 3.23 -12.22 8.96
C GLU A 131 4.10 -11.94 7.73
N ILE A 132 4.32 -10.65 7.41
CA ILE A 132 5.15 -10.20 6.30
C ILE A 132 6.54 -9.81 6.83
N SER A 133 7.57 -10.26 6.12
CA SER A 133 8.94 -9.88 6.45
C SER A 133 9.14 -8.37 6.33
N GLN A 134 9.55 -7.72 7.41
CA GLN A 134 9.84 -6.28 7.41
C GLN A 134 10.95 -5.91 6.42
N LYS A 135 11.88 -6.83 6.12
CA LYS A 135 12.88 -6.65 5.07
C LYS A 135 12.24 -6.50 3.68
N VAL A 136 11.17 -7.25 3.39
CA VAL A 136 10.43 -7.11 2.14
C VAL A 136 9.74 -5.76 2.07
N ILE A 137 9.15 -5.30 3.17
CA ILE A 137 8.53 -3.96 3.24
C ILE A 137 9.58 -2.87 2.96
N ILE A 138 10.75 -2.95 3.59
CA ILE A 138 11.86 -2.00 3.35
C ILE A 138 12.33 -2.06 1.90
N ASN A 139 12.48 -3.25 1.31
CA ASN A 139 12.88 -3.38 -0.09
C ASN A 139 11.84 -2.72 -1.02
N MET A 140 10.54 -2.98 -0.80
CA MET A 140 9.47 -2.36 -1.57
C MET A 140 9.42 -0.83 -1.38
N ALA A 141 9.76 -0.34 -0.18
CA ALA A 141 9.87 1.09 0.11
C ALA A 141 11.05 1.73 -0.63
N ALA A 142 12.19 1.03 -0.74
CA ALA A 142 13.34 1.47 -1.53
C ALA A 142 13.03 1.47 -3.04
N ASP A 143 12.37 0.42 -3.54
CA ASP A 143 11.98 0.31 -4.95
C ASP A 143 11.10 1.49 -5.39
N ARG A 144 10.08 1.85 -4.59
CA ARG A 144 9.24 3.01 -4.88
C ARG A 144 9.92 4.35 -4.58
N GLY A 145 10.89 4.36 -3.65
CA GLY A 145 11.64 5.54 -3.23
C GLY A 145 12.39 6.23 -4.38
N ALA A 146 12.86 5.45 -5.36
CA ALA A 146 13.46 5.98 -6.58
C ALA A 146 12.50 6.89 -7.39
N PHE A 147 11.19 6.85 -7.13
CA PHE A 147 10.19 7.65 -7.83
C PHE A 147 9.51 8.69 -6.93
N ILE A 148 9.96 8.87 -5.68
CA ILE A 148 9.40 9.80 -4.69
C ILE A 148 10.44 10.87 -4.39
N ASP A 149 10.14 12.13 -4.70
CA ASP A 149 11.08 13.26 -4.58
C ASP A 149 11.18 13.86 -3.17
N GLN A 150 10.28 13.47 -2.27
CA GLN A 150 10.37 13.75 -0.84
C GLN A 150 10.73 12.49 -0.06
N SER A 151 9.75 11.93 0.65
CA SER A 151 9.85 10.68 1.42
C SER A 151 8.46 10.05 1.52
N GLN A 152 8.36 8.95 2.24
CA GLN A 152 7.12 8.26 2.55
C GLN A 152 7.01 8.06 4.07
N SER A 153 5.78 8.05 4.57
CA SER A 153 5.46 7.62 5.95
C SER A 153 5.24 6.11 5.99
#